data_AF-A0A2T1GFG2-F1
#
_entry.id   AF-A0A2T1GFG2-F1
#
_cell.length_a   1.000
_cell.length_b   1.000
_cell.length_c   1.000
_cell.angle_alpha   90.00
_cell.angle_beta   90.00
_cell.angle_gamma   90.00
#
_symmetry.space_group_name_H-M   'P 1'
#
loop_
_entity.id
_entity.type
_entity.pdbx_description
1 polymer ?
#
loop_
_entity_poly.entity_id
_entity_poly.type
_entity_poly.pdbx_seq_one_letter_code
_entity_poly.pdbx_strand_id
1 'polypeptide(L)'
;MNRSSQMSSPNSLRRQPKQQRGQQRVAKILTAAAEVFAQVGYSAATTQQIAERASTAVGSIYQFFPDKLAIFHALEAEHMERIAIVNAELLSKDIRRPLLQTIDEMVDTHAQYFEHPIPRIVYLQYFLAPIPGLFALFDDKFDRLLISQFADLCQQRNPQLDRDRSELIAEVFHRTYNCLLLVALKSNGEHRQKLYAELKNLLYVYLNPYIGDDLLLHTKVMICEHCGSDRVAKNGHRHGKQRYICRACGKQFADSYSLRGYPPEIKQQCLALHQQGMSFRQIERQTGVSHNTVINWVAAAS
;
A
#
# COMPACT_ATOMS: atom_id res chain seq x y z
N MET A 1 2.46 -22.06 19.33
CA MET A 1 1.39 -23.08 19.43
C MET A 1 0.04 -22.40 19.26
N ASN A 2 -0.64 -22.74 18.16
CA ASN A 2 -2.09 -22.68 17.87
C ASN A 2 -2.97 -21.55 18.45
N ARG A 3 -3.59 -20.77 17.55
CA ARG A 3 -4.88 -21.13 16.91
C ARG A 3 -5.14 -20.19 15.74
N SER A 4 -5.07 -20.74 14.51
CA SER A 4 -5.73 -20.17 13.34
C SER A 4 -7.23 -20.16 13.63
N SER A 5 -7.77 -18.98 13.90
CA SER A 5 -9.20 -18.78 14.03
C SER A 5 -9.84 -19.07 12.68
N GLN A 6 -10.35 -20.29 12.50
CA GLN A 6 -11.22 -20.63 11.38
C GLN A 6 -12.43 -19.69 11.47
N MET A 7 -12.48 -18.69 10.59
CA MET A 7 -13.72 -17.95 10.30
C MET A 7 -14.69 -18.98 9.74
N SER A 8 -15.60 -19.47 10.57
CA SER A 8 -16.62 -20.42 10.16
C SER A 8 -17.59 -19.71 9.21
N SER A 9 -17.49 -19.99 7.92
CA SER A 9 -18.35 -19.44 6.88
C SER A 9 -19.83 -19.72 7.18
N PRO A 10 -20.74 -18.79 6.91
CA PRO A 10 -22.17 -19.09 6.87
C PRO A 10 -22.40 -20.27 5.93
N ASN A 11 -23.33 -21.15 6.25
CA ASN A 11 -23.62 -22.34 5.45
C ASN A 11 -24.29 -21.94 4.11
N SER A 12 -23.49 -21.46 3.16
CA SER A 12 -23.91 -20.90 1.87
C SER A 12 -24.32 -21.95 0.85
N LEU A 13 -23.88 -23.20 1.02
CA LEU A 13 -24.18 -24.31 0.14
C LEU A 13 -25.14 -25.30 0.82
N ARG A 14 -26.25 -25.61 0.14
CA ARG A 14 -27.18 -26.66 0.55
C ARG A 14 -26.58 -28.05 0.39
N ARG A 15 -25.65 -28.21 -0.56
CA ARG A 15 -24.92 -29.45 -0.83
C ARG A 15 -23.50 -29.10 -1.30
N GLN A 16 -22.48 -29.54 -0.57
CA GLN A 16 -21.09 -29.37 -1.01
C GLN A 16 -20.77 -30.38 -2.12
N PRO A 17 -20.42 -29.93 -3.34
CA PRO A 17 -20.05 -30.84 -4.41
C PRO A 17 -18.70 -31.50 -4.14
N LYS A 18 -18.70 -32.83 -3.93
CA LYS A 18 -17.47 -33.63 -3.78
C LYS A 18 -16.82 -33.99 -5.12
N GLN A 19 -17.61 -34.03 -6.20
CA GLN A 19 -17.13 -34.40 -7.52
C GLN A 19 -16.70 -33.17 -8.32
N GLN A 20 -15.65 -33.31 -9.12
CA GLN A 20 -15.07 -32.24 -9.95
C GLN A 20 -16.12 -31.53 -10.84
N ARG A 21 -17.06 -32.30 -11.43
CA ARG A 21 -18.16 -31.75 -12.24
C ARG A 21 -19.09 -30.82 -11.46
N GLY A 22 -19.33 -31.12 -10.17
CA GLY A 22 -20.17 -30.29 -9.31
C GLY A 22 -19.45 -28.99 -8.90
N GLN A 23 -18.15 -29.08 -8.61
CA GLN A 23 -17.32 -27.92 -8.31
C GLN A 23 -17.23 -26.95 -9.49
N GLN A 24 -17.03 -27.48 -10.71
CA GLN A 24 -17.05 -26.69 -11.94
C GLN A 24 -18.39 -25.97 -12.17
N ARG A 25 -19.51 -26.60 -11.84
CA ARG A 25 -20.83 -25.95 -11.92
C ARG A 25 -20.97 -24.81 -10.91
N VAL A 26 -20.55 -25.03 -9.67
CA VAL A 26 -20.55 -23.98 -8.64
C VAL A 26 -19.70 -22.80 -9.10
N ALA A 27 -18.47 -23.03 -9.58
CA ALA A 27 -17.60 -21.97 -10.09
C ALA A 27 -18.22 -21.19 -11.27
N LYS A 28 -18.89 -21.88 -12.20
CA LYS A 28 -19.63 -21.24 -13.31
C LYS A 28 -20.78 -20.36 -12.81
N ILE A 29 -21.56 -20.85 -11.84
CA ILE A 29 -22.66 -20.10 -11.25
C ILE A 29 -22.14 -18.85 -10.54
N LEU A 30 -21.07 -18.97 -9.76
CA LEU A 30 -20.45 -17.84 -9.04
C LEU A 30 -19.90 -16.78 -10.00
N THR A 31 -19.18 -17.19 -11.05
CA THR A 31 -18.67 -16.27 -12.06
C THR A 31 -19.81 -15.52 -12.75
N ALA A 32 -20.84 -16.25 -13.21
CA ALA A 32 -22.02 -15.65 -13.83
C ALA A 32 -22.77 -14.71 -12.88
N ALA A 33 -22.89 -15.07 -11.60
CA ALA A 33 -23.52 -14.23 -10.59
C ALA A 33 -22.76 -12.92 -10.39
N ALA A 34 -21.43 -12.98 -10.27
CA ALA A 34 -20.61 -11.78 -10.14
C ALA A 34 -20.74 -10.83 -11.34
N GLU A 35 -20.80 -11.37 -12.56
CA GLU A 35 -21.03 -10.56 -13.76
C GLU A 35 -22.44 -9.94 -13.80
N VAL A 36 -23.47 -10.70 -13.45
CA VAL A 36 -24.85 -10.18 -13.40
C VAL A 36 -24.96 -9.09 -12.33
N PHE A 37 -24.38 -9.29 -11.15
CA PHE A 37 -24.31 -8.28 -10.10
C PHE A 37 -23.56 -7.03 -10.54
N ALA A 38 -22.46 -7.18 -11.29
CA ALA A 38 -21.72 -6.04 -11.84
C ALA A 38 -22.53 -5.26 -12.90
N GLN A 39 -23.41 -5.94 -13.65
CA GLN A 39 -24.18 -5.32 -14.73
C GLN A 39 -25.44 -4.59 -14.26
N VAL A 40 -26.21 -5.19 -13.35
CA VAL A 40 -27.52 -4.65 -12.92
C VAL A 40 -27.59 -4.31 -11.43
N GLY A 41 -26.53 -4.57 -10.67
CA GLY A 41 -26.50 -4.42 -9.21
C GLY A 41 -27.11 -5.62 -8.48
N TYR A 42 -26.71 -5.83 -7.22
CA TYR A 42 -27.21 -6.96 -6.42
C TYR A 42 -28.72 -6.97 -6.27
N SER A 43 -29.34 -5.81 -5.99
CA SER A 43 -30.78 -5.71 -5.73
C SER A 43 -31.62 -6.12 -6.94
N ALA A 44 -31.28 -5.64 -8.14
CA ALA A 44 -32.05 -5.93 -9.36
C ALA A 44 -31.74 -7.30 -9.99
N ALA A 45 -30.60 -7.91 -9.66
CA ALA A 45 -30.24 -9.22 -10.18
C ALA A 45 -31.20 -10.33 -9.73
N THR A 46 -31.50 -11.26 -10.63
CA THR A 46 -32.38 -12.41 -10.40
C THR A 46 -31.65 -13.74 -10.62
N THR A 47 -32.08 -14.80 -9.93
CA THR A 47 -31.54 -16.16 -10.14
C THR A 47 -31.78 -16.66 -11.58
N GLN A 48 -32.79 -16.14 -12.27
CA GLN A 48 -33.05 -16.43 -13.68
C GLN A 48 -31.95 -15.85 -14.59
N GLN A 49 -31.60 -14.57 -14.42
CA GLN A 49 -30.49 -13.95 -15.17
C GLN A 49 -29.16 -14.65 -14.91
N ILE A 50 -28.92 -15.07 -13.66
CA ILE A 50 -27.71 -15.83 -13.29
C ILE A 50 -27.69 -17.19 -14.00
N ALA A 51 -28.82 -17.90 -14.04
CA ALA A 51 -28.93 -19.20 -14.71
C ALA A 51 -28.69 -19.09 -16.22
N GLU A 52 -29.31 -18.09 -16.85
CA GLU A 52 -29.12 -17.76 -18.26
C GLU A 52 -27.65 -17.47 -18.56
N ARG A 53 -27.02 -16.58 -17.78
CA ARG A 53 -25.60 -16.25 -17.93
C ARG A 53 -24.69 -17.46 -17.72
N ALA A 54 -24.98 -18.29 -16.73
CA ALA A 54 -24.22 -19.51 -16.45
C ALA A 54 -24.50 -20.64 -17.47
N SER A 55 -25.41 -20.44 -18.43
CA SER A 55 -25.87 -21.48 -19.36
C SER A 55 -26.33 -22.76 -18.63
N THR A 56 -27.12 -22.58 -17.56
CA THR A 56 -27.64 -23.67 -16.73
C THR A 56 -29.13 -23.49 -16.45
N ALA A 57 -29.81 -24.55 -16.03
CA ALA A 57 -31.19 -24.47 -15.59
C ALA A 57 -31.27 -23.79 -14.20
N VAL A 58 -32.28 -22.95 -13.97
CA VAL A 58 -32.53 -22.32 -12.66
C VAL A 58 -32.62 -23.36 -11.54
N GLY A 59 -33.26 -24.50 -11.80
CA GLY A 59 -33.31 -25.62 -10.84
C GLY A 59 -31.94 -26.16 -10.45
N SER A 60 -30.94 -26.09 -11.33
CA SER A 60 -29.55 -26.47 -11.00
C SER A 60 -28.89 -25.49 -10.03
N ILE A 61 -29.28 -24.21 -10.02
CA ILE A 61 -28.81 -23.25 -9.02
C ILE A 61 -29.38 -23.62 -7.66
N TYR A 62 -30.69 -23.87 -7.57
CA TYR A 62 -31.39 -24.22 -6.32
C TYR A 62 -30.92 -25.54 -5.68
N GLN A 63 -30.25 -26.41 -6.43
CA GLN A 63 -29.58 -27.59 -5.89
C GLN A 63 -28.37 -27.23 -5.01
N PHE A 64 -27.69 -26.12 -5.30
CA PHE A 64 -26.49 -25.68 -4.58
C PHE A 64 -26.78 -24.51 -3.64
N PHE A 65 -27.54 -23.52 -4.11
CA PHE A 65 -27.80 -22.27 -3.41
C PHE A 65 -29.31 -22.10 -3.19
N PRO A 66 -29.79 -22.02 -1.94
CA PRO A 66 -31.21 -21.89 -1.65
C PRO A 66 -31.82 -20.58 -2.17
N ASP A 67 -31.04 -19.50 -2.21
CA ASP A 67 -31.47 -18.17 -2.63
C ASP A 67 -30.30 -17.34 -3.20
N LYS A 68 -30.60 -16.10 -3.63
CA LYS A 68 -29.61 -15.14 -4.16
C LYS A 68 -28.58 -14.70 -3.11
N LEU A 69 -28.99 -14.63 -1.84
CA LEU A 69 -28.11 -14.22 -0.75
C LEU A 69 -27.04 -15.28 -0.47
N ALA A 70 -27.39 -16.57 -0.54
CA ALA A 70 -26.46 -17.68 -0.42
C ALA A 70 -25.41 -17.69 -1.54
N ILE A 71 -25.78 -17.28 -2.77
CA ILE A 71 -24.82 -17.08 -3.86
C ILE A 71 -23.85 -15.95 -3.49
N PHE A 72 -24.36 -14.82 -2.99
CA PHE A 72 -23.53 -13.69 -2.59
C PHE A 72 -22.57 -14.05 -1.46
N HIS A 73 -23.03 -14.73 -0.40
CA HIS A 73 -22.16 -15.18 0.69
C HIS A 73 -21.08 -16.16 0.21
N ALA A 74 -21.34 -16.95 -0.83
CA ALA A 74 -20.30 -17.79 -1.43
C ALA A 74 -19.26 -16.96 -2.22
N LEU A 75 -19.67 -15.90 -2.92
CA LEU A 75 -18.74 -14.94 -3.53
C LEU A 75 -17.91 -14.20 -2.48
N GLU A 76 -18.55 -13.76 -1.39
CA GLU A 76 -17.89 -13.13 -0.26
C GLU A 76 -16.86 -14.07 0.36
N ALA A 77 -17.22 -15.32 0.66
CA ALA A 77 -16.30 -16.30 1.23
C ALA A 77 -15.09 -16.57 0.30
N GLU A 78 -15.33 -16.71 -1.01
CA GLU A 78 -14.26 -16.87 -1.99
C GLU A 78 -13.34 -15.64 -2.05
N HIS A 79 -13.92 -14.44 -2.02
CA HIS A 79 -13.14 -13.20 -1.96
C HIS A 79 -12.29 -13.14 -0.69
N MET A 80 -12.88 -13.42 0.48
CA MET A 80 -12.20 -13.37 1.78
C MET A 80 -11.03 -14.35 1.89
N GLU A 81 -11.20 -15.58 1.40
CA GLU A 81 -10.12 -16.56 1.36
C GLU A 81 -8.98 -16.08 0.46
N ARG A 82 -9.30 -15.61 -0.75
CA ARG A 82 -8.28 -15.18 -1.71
C ARG A 82 -7.56 -13.90 -1.26
N ILE A 83 -8.27 -12.90 -0.75
CA ILE A 83 -7.64 -11.63 -0.31
C ILE A 83 -6.77 -11.84 0.92
N ALA A 84 -7.14 -12.76 1.82
CA ALA A 84 -6.29 -13.14 2.95
C ALA A 84 -4.96 -13.75 2.49
N ILE A 85 -4.98 -14.61 1.46
CA ILE A 85 -3.75 -15.18 0.87
C ILE A 85 -2.90 -14.07 0.23
N VAL A 86 -3.50 -13.22 -0.61
CA VAL A 86 -2.80 -12.10 -1.28
C VAL A 86 -2.15 -11.18 -0.25
N ASN A 87 -2.87 -10.79 0.80
CA ASN A 87 -2.34 -9.93 1.85
C ASN A 87 -1.24 -10.63 2.67
N ALA A 88 -1.40 -11.91 2.99
CA ALA A 88 -0.38 -12.68 3.70
C ALA A 88 0.91 -12.79 2.88
N GLU A 89 0.81 -13.02 1.57
CA GLU A 89 1.97 -13.04 0.67
C GLU A 89 2.67 -11.68 0.63
N LEU A 90 1.91 -10.58 0.55
CA LEU A 90 2.46 -9.22 0.59
C LEU A 90 3.17 -8.92 1.91
N LEU A 91 2.58 -9.31 3.04
CA LEU A 91 3.14 -9.08 4.38
C LEU A 91 4.30 -10.03 4.73
N SER A 92 4.38 -11.20 4.10
CA SER A 92 5.46 -12.18 4.36
C SER A 92 6.81 -11.80 3.74
N LYS A 93 6.83 -10.81 2.84
CA LYS A 93 8.03 -10.35 2.15
C LYS A 93 8.99 -9.66 3.12
N ASP A 94 10.28 -9.64 2.76
CA ASP A 94 11.33 -9.03 3.58
C ASP A 94 11.01 -7.56 3.89
N ILE A 95 10.91 -7.26 5.18
CA ILE A 95 10.59 -5.93 5.71
C ILE A 95 11.59 -4.86 5.27
N ARG A 96 12.81 -5.25 4.89
CA ARG A 96 13.90 -4.34 4.49
C ARG A 96 13.80 -3.86 3.05
N ARG A 97 12.81 -4.34 2.29
CA ARG A 97 12.62 -3.89 0.91
C ARG A 97 12.28 -2.40 0.85
N PRO A 98 12.69 -1.70 -0.23
CA PRO A 98 12.38 -0.30 -0.41
C PRO A 98 10.87 -0.03 -0.27
N LEU A 99 10.51 1.00 0.48
CA LEU A 99 9.11 1.33 0.76
C LEU A 99 8.34 1.61 -0.54
N LEU A 100 8.95 2.36 -1.46
CA LEU A 100 8.35 2.66 -2.76
C LEU A 100 8.04 1.38 -3.54
N GLN A 101 8.98 0.43 -3.59
CA GLN A 101 8.78 -0.85 -4.27
C GLN A 101 7.67 -1.68 -3.62
N THR A 102 7.57 -1.64 -2.29
CA THR A 102 6.52 -2.33 -1.53
C THR A 102 5.14 -1.76 -1.86
N ILE A 103 5.02 -0.42 -1.92
CA ILE A 103 3.77 0.26 -2.28
C ILE A 103 3.39 -0.04 -3.73
N ASP A 104 4.36 0.02 -4.65
CA ASP A 104 4.15 -0.31 -6.06
C ASP A 104 3.58 -1.71 -6.22
N GLU A 105 4.25 -2.70 -5.63
CA GLU A 105 3.85 -4.10 -5.72
C GLU A 105 2.48 -4.34 -5.06
N MET A 106 2.20 -3.73 -3.92
CA MET A 106 0.90 -3.84 -3.25
C MET A 106 -0.23 -3.30 -4.14
N VAL A 107 -0.06 -2.11 -4.70
CA VAL A 107 -1.10 -1.49 -5.54
C VAL A 107 -1.27 -2.28 -6.84
N ASP A 108 -0.20 -2.73 -7.48
CA ASP A 108 -0.27 -3.48 -8.74
C ASP A 108 -0.87 -4.88 -8.54
N THR A 109 -0.51 -5.55 -7.44
CA THR A 109 -1.10 -6.85 -7.06
C THR A 109 -2.60 -6.72 -6.84
N HIS A 110 -3.03 -5.68 -6.12
CA HIS A 110 -4.46 -5.42 -5.91
C HIS A 110 -5.16 -4.98 -7.20
N ALA A 111 -4.52 -4.16 -8.03
CA ALA A 111 -5.08 -3.75 -9.33
C ALA A 111 -5.40 -4.98 -10.18
N GLN A 112 -4.45 -5.92 -10.30
CA GLN A 112 -4.65 -7.19 -11.01
C GLN A 112 -5.71 -8.06 -10.34
N TYR A 113 -5.69 -8.17 -9.01
CA TYR A 113 -6.66 -8.96 -8.26
C TYR A 113 -8.11 -8.51 -8.51
N PHE A 114 -8.34 -7.20 -8.55
CA PHE A 114 -9.66 -6.61 -8.81
C PHE A 114 -10.03 -6.52 -10.30
N GLU A 115 -9.20 -7.01 -11.23
CA GLU A 115 -9.65 -7.26 -12.60
C GLU A 115 -10.65 -8.43 -12.66
N HIS A 116 -10.55 -9.36 -11.71
CA HIS A 116 -11.50 -10.46 -11.58
C HIS A 116 -12.89 -9.96 -11.11
N PRO A 117 -13.99 -10.46 -11.69
CA PRO A 117 -15.33 -9.94 -11.43
C PRO A 117 -15.79 -10.18 -9.99
N ILE A 118 -15.47 -11.34 -9.41
CA ILE A 118 -15.86 -11.72 -8.04
C ILE A 118 -15.30 -10.75 -6.99
N PRO A 119 -13.97 -10.57 -6.83
CA PRO A 119 -13.46 -9.65 -5.83
C PRO A 119 -13.90 -8.21 -6.09
N ARG A 120 -13.99 -7.80 -7.36
CA ARG A 120 -14.43 -6.45 -7.71
C ARG A 120 -15.86 -6.19 -7.25
N ILE A 121 -16.80 -7.09 -7.50
CA ILE A 121 -18.19 -6.85 -7.14
C ILE A 121 -18.42 -6.89 -5.62
N VAL A 122 -17.75 -7.81 -4.91
CA VAL A 122 -17.82 -7.89 -3.45
C VAL A 122 -17.29 -6.59 -2.83
N TYR A 123 -16.14 -6.11 -3.30
CA TYR A 123 -15.54 -4.87 -2.85
C TYR A 123 -16.41 -3.64 -3.14
N LEU A 124 -16.88 -3.47 -4.38
CA LEU A 124 -17.75 -2.35 -4.76
C LEU A 124 -19.06 -2.33 -3.96
N GLN A 125 -19.66 -3.50 -3.76
CA GLN A 125 -20.92 -3.63 -3.01
C GLN A 125 -20.73 -3.26 -1.54
N TYR A 126 -19.57 -3.56 -0.94
CA TYR A 126 -19.28 -3.24 0.45
C TYR A 126 -19.21 -1.72 0.66
N PHE A 127 -18.44 -1.03 -0.18
CA PHE A 127 -18.16 0.40 0.02
C PHE A 127 -19.21 1.37 -0.52
N LEU A 128 -20.01 1.00 -1.53
CA LEU A 128 -20.98 1.93 -2.15
C LEU A 128 -22.39 1.83 -1.62
N ALA A 129 -22.82 0.64 -1.24
CA ALA A 129 -24.19 0.36 -0.85
C ALA A 129 -24.18 -0.74 0.20
N PRO A 130 -23.72 -0.44 1.44
CA PRO A 130 -23.78 -1.38 2.54
C PRO A 130 -25.25 -1.67 2.84
N ILE A 131 -25.77 -2.73 2.22
CA ILE A 131 -27.10 -3.26 2.50
C ILE A 131 -26.97 -3.97 3.86
N PRO A 132 -27.70 -3.53 4.91
CA PRO A 132 -27.63 -4.18 6.21
C PRO A 132 -27.90 -5.67 6.10
N GLY A 133 -26.98 -6.49 6.62
CA GLY A 133 -27.09 -7.96 6.61
C GLY A 133 -26.74 -8.65 5.27
N LEU A 134 -26.21 -7.91 4.28
CA LEU A 134 -25.72 -8.52 3.03
C LEU A 134 -24.36 -9.20 3.17
N PHE A 135 -23.48 -8.62 4.00
CA PHE A 135 -22.15 -9.16 4.28
C PHE A 135 -22.17 -9.93 5.59
N ALA A 136 -21.54 -11.10 5.58
CA ALA A 136 -21.43 -11.97 6.74
C ALA A 136 -19.99 -12.09 7.27
N LEU A 137 -18.99 -11.81 6.42
CA LEU A 137 -17.56 -11.97 6.74
C LEU A 137 -16.80 -10.64 6.65
N PHE A 138 -17.21 -9.75 5.75
CA PHE A 138 -16.62 -8.42 5.59
C PHE A 138 -17.29 -7.46 6.59
N ASP A 139 -16.61 -7.17 7.70
CA ASP A 139 -17.13 -6.36 8.80
C ASP A 139 -16.04 -5.47 9.44
N ASP A 140 -16.42 -4.67 10.44
CA ASP A 140 -15.48 -3.81 11.17
C ASP A 140 -14.35 -4.58 11.87
N LYS A 141 -14.54 -5.88 12.18
CA LYS A 141 -13.48 -6.69 12.79
C LYS A 141 -12.41 -7.03 11.76
N PHE A 142 -12.81 -7.29 10.52
CA PHE A 142 -11.87 -7.49 9.42
C PHE A 142 -11.05 -6.22 9.16
N ASP A 143 -11.68 -5.06 9.09
CA ASP A 143 -10.98 -3.77 8.95
C ASP A 143 -9.96 -3.57 10.08
N ARG A 144 -10.37 -3.79 11.35
CA ARG A 144 -9.47 -3.68 12.51
C ARG A 144 -8.30 -4.67 12.46
N LEU A 145 -8.52 -5.88 11.95
CA LEU A 145 -7.47 -6.88 11.79
C LEU A 145 -6.41 -6.39 10.79
N LEU A 146 -6.84 -5.88 9.64
CA LEU A 146 -5.93 -5.34 8.62
C LEU A 146 -5.16 -4.11 9.13
N ILE A 147 -5.85 -3.21 9.83
CA ILE A 147 -5.22 -2.04 10.46
C ILE A 147 -4.17 -2.49 11.49
N SER A 148 -4.50 -3.46 12.35
CA SER A 148 -3.56 -4.00 13.34
C SER A 148 -2.32 -4.63 12.69
N GLN A 149 -2.51 -5.43 11.64
CA GLN A 149 -1.39 -6.07 10.92
C GLN A 149 -0.47 -5.02 10.27
N PHE A 150 -1.04 -3.96 9.70
CA PHE A 150 -0.24 -2.87 9.14
C PHE A 150 0.44 -2.04 10.24
N ALA A 151 -0.20 -1.85 11.39
CA ALA A 151 0.44 -1.22 12.55
C ALA A 151 1.64 -2.03 13.05
N ASP A 152 1.56 -3.36 13.06
CA ASP A 152 2.70 -4.23 13.37
C ASP A 152 3.86 -4.03 12.37
N LEU A 153 3.54 -3.91 11.08
CA LEU A 153 4.53 -3.61 10.03
C LEU A 153 5.18 -2.24 10.28
N CYS A 154 4.41 -1.23 10.66
CA CYS A 154 4.94 0.09 10.99
C CYS A 154 5.96 0.03 12.13
N GLN A 155 5.67 -0.71 13.20
CA GLN A 155 6.59 -0.87 14.33
C GLN A 155 7.83 -1.69 13.98
N GLN A 156 7.71 -2.67 13.07
CA GLN A 156 8.85 -3.43 12.57
C GLN A 156 9.80 -2.54 11.73
N ARG A 157 9.25 -1.62 10.93
CA ARG A 157 10.05 -0.68 10.13
C ARG A 157 10.62 0.47 10.96
N ASN A 158 9.88 0.89 11.98
CA ASN A 158 10.28 1.95 12.89
C ASN A 158 9.94 1.58 14.35
N PRO A 159 10.89 0.97 15.07
CA PRO A 159 10.72 0.60 16.48
C PRO A 159 10.50 1.77 17.44
N GLN A 160 10.64 3.03 16.99
CA GLN A 160 10.37 4.21 17.80
C GLN A 160 8.89 4.58 17.83
N LEU A 161 8.06 4.01 16.96
CA LEU A 161 6.62 4.23 16.97
C LEU A 161 5.97 3.46 18.12
N ASP A 162 5.26 4.18 18.99
CA ASP A 162 4.32 3.54 19.91
C ASP A 162 3.13 2.93 19.17
N ARG A 163 2.34 2.14 19.91
CA ARG A 163 1.25 1.37 19.33
C ARG A 163 0.13 2.28 18.80
N ASP A 164 -0.30 3.25 19.60
CA ASP A 164 -1.40 4.16 19.26
C ASP A 164 -1.08 4.95 17.99
N ARG A 165 0.16 5.43 17.86
CA ARG A 165 0.61 6.15 16.66
C ARG A 165 0.65 5.23 15.45
N SER A 166 1.11 4.00 15.61
CA SER A 166 1.16 3.00 14.55
C SER A 166 -0.23 2.63 14.04
N GLU A 167 -1.20 2.47 14.95
CA GLU A 167 -2.60 2.20 14.62
C GLU A 167 -3.25 3.37 13.90
N LEU A 168 -3.02 4.61 14.34
CA LEU A 168 -3.54 5.79 13.65
C LEU A 168 -2.98 5.93 12.23
N ILE A 169 -1.68 5.68 12.04
CA ILE A 169 -1.05 5.68 10.71
C ILE A 169 -1.67 4.60 9.83
N ALA A 170 -1.84 3.39 10.38
CA ALA A 170 -2.45 2.27 9.68
C ALA A 170 -3.91 2.53 9.30
N GLU A 171 -4.68 3.17 10.17
CA GLU A 171 -6.06 3.54 9.89
C GLU A 171 -6.15 4.56 8.75
N VAL A 172 -5.38 5.65 8.81
CA VAL A 172 -5.37 6.67 7.75
C VAL A 172 -4.93 6.06 6.42
N PHE A 173 -3.89 5.21 6.44
CA PHE A 173 -3.46 4.43 5.29
C PHE A 173 -4.62 3.61 4.72
N HIS A 174 -5.26 2.78 5.54
CA HIS A 174 -6.32 1.86 5.14
C HIS A 174 -7.52 2.59 4.55
N ARG A 175 -7.99 3.66 5.22
CA ARG A 175 -9.13 4.47 4.77
C ARG A 175 -8.83 5.18 3.45
N THR A 176 -7.66 5.79 3.33
CA THR A 176 -7.28 6.53 2.12
C THR A 176 -7.06 5.60 0.94
N TYR A 177 -6.38 4.48 1.18
CA TYR A 177 -6.18 3.41 0.20
C TYR A 177 -7.51 2.90 -0.34
N ASN A 178 -8.43 2.51 0.54
CA ASN A 178 -9.72 1.98 0.11
C ASN A 178 -10.58 3.00 -0.64
N CYS A 179 -10.57 4.26 -0.20
CA CYS A 179 -11.30 5.34 -0.87
C CYS A 179 -10.82 5.52 -2.32
N LEU A 180 -9.51 5.65 -2.54
CA LEU A 180 -8.97 5.85 -3.88
C LEU A 180 -9.04 4.60 -4.74
N LEU A 181 -8.83 3.42 -4.16
CA LEU A 181 -9.03 2.15 -4.86
C LEU A 181 -10.47 2.02 -5.35
N LEU A 182 -11.46 2.36 -4.52
CA LEU A 182 -12.86 2.37 -4.90
C LEU A 182 -13.14 3.29 -6.09
N VAL A 183 -12.62 4.52 -6.05
CA VAL A 183 -12.77 5.49 -7.15
C VAL A 183 -12.12 4.96 -8.44
N ALA A 184 -10.94 4.34 -8.32
CA ALA A 184 -10.23 3.72 -9.45
C ALA A 184 -11.05 2.58 -10.07
N LEU A 185 -11.61 1.68 -9.25
CA LEU A 185 -12.42 0.55 -9.72
C LEU A 185 -13.72 0.96 -10.40
N LYS A 186 -14.26 2.15 -10.12
CA LYS A 186 -15.42 2.71 -10.82
C LYS A 186 -15.07 3.42 -12.13
N SER A 187 -13.79 3.72 -12.33
CA SER A 187 -13.32 4.53 -13.45
C SER A 187 -13.06 3.68 -14.70
N ASN A 188 -13.06 4.34 -15.87
CA ASN A 188 -12.59 3.73 -17.12
C ASN A 188 -11.11 3.34 -17.03
N GLY A 189 -10.61 2.52 -17.97
CA GLY A 189 -9.27 1.95 -17.90
C GLY A 189 -8.15 3.01 -17.80
N GLU A 190 -8.19 4.04 -18.65
CA GLU A 190 -7.15 5.08 -18.66
C GLU A 190 -7.15 5.91 -17.36
N HIS A 191 -8.32 6.37 -16.91
CA HIS A 191 -8.42 7.16 -15.68
C HIS A 191 -8.08 6.33 -14.45
N ARG A 192 -8.45 5.05 -14.44
CA ARG A 192 -8.09 4.09 -13.37
C ARG A 192 -6.58 3.97 -13.20
N GLN A 193 -5.82 3.87 -14.29
CA GLN A 193 -4.36 3.81 -14.20
C GLN A 193 -3.75 5.09 -13.63
N LYS A 194 -4.29 6.27 -14.01
CA LYS A 194 -3.87 7.56 -13.43
C LYS A 194 -4.16 7.60 -11.92
N LEU A 195 -5.32 7.09 -11.49
CA LEU A 195 -5.68 7.01 -10.07
C LEU A 195 -4.78 6.06 -9.29
N TYR A 196 -4.34 4.93 -9.88
CA TYR A 196 -3.37 4.05 -9.22
C TYR A 196 -2.00 4.71 -9.06
N ALA A 197 -1.54 5.49 -10.05
CA ALA A 197 -0.30 6.25 -9.92
C ALA A 197 -0.39 7.31 -8.80
N GLU A 198 -1.47 8.07 -8.73
CA GLU A 198 -1.70 9.05 -7.66
C GLU A 198 -1.84 8.39 -6.28
N LEU A 199 -2.49 7.22 -6.21
CA LEU A 199 -2.56 6.44 -4.98
C LEU A 199 -1.17 6.05 -4.49
N LYS A 200 -0.30 5.50 -5.35
CA LYS A 200 1.08 5.14 -5.01
C LYS A 200 1.86 6.34 -4.48
N ASN A 201 1.77 7.49 -5.15
CA ASN A 201 2.42 8.73 -4.74
C ASN A 201 1.93 9.20 -3.36
N LEU A 202 0.61 9.25 -3.17
CA LEU A 202 0.00 9.66 -1.92
C LEU A 202 0.45 8.77 -0.76
N LEU A 203 0.40 7.45 -0.96
CA LEU A 203 0.82 6.49 0.04
C LEU A 203 2.30 6.66 0.40
N TYR A 204 3.17 6.83 -0.60
CA TYR A 204 4.59 7.01 -0.36
C TYR A 204 4.87 8.29 0.41
N VAL A 205 4.31 9.43 -0.02
CA VAL A 205 4.51 10.72 0.65
C VAL A 205 3.98 10.69 2.09
N TYR A 206 2.85 10.02 2.33
CA TYR A 206 2.27 9.89 3.66
C TYR A 206 3.10 8.97 4.58
N LEU A 207 3.50 7.80 4.09
CA LEU A 207 4.14 6.76 4.91
C LEU A 207 5.64 6.97 5.11
N ASN A 208 6.34 7.52 4.12
CA ASN A 208 7.81 7.63 4.14
C ASN A 208 8.37 8.35 5.38
N PRO A 209 7.78 9.44 5.91
CA PRO A 209 8.27 10.06 7.14
C PRO A 209 8.19 9.17 8.39
N TYR A 210 7.35 8.13 8.38
CA TYR A 210 7.10 7.27 9.55
C TYR A 210 7.77 5.90 9.44
N ILE A 211 7.85 5.35 8.24
CA ILE A 211 8.33 3.98 7.98
C ILE A 211 9.29 3.89 6.78
N GLY A 212 9.86 5.02 6.35
CA GLY A 212 10.82 5.12 5.26
C GLY A 212 12.05 4.25 5.42
N ASP A 213 12.79 4.04 4.33
CA ASP A 213 13.95 3.15 4.26
C ASP A 213 15.11 3.62 5.16
N ASP A 214 15.19 4.92 5.43
CA ASP A 214 16.16 5.55 6.33
C ASP A 214 15.95 5.18 7.81
N LEU A 215 14.74 4.74 8.18
CA LEU A 215 14.38 4.34 9.55
C LEU A 215 14.71 2.87 9.83
N LEU A 216 14.79 2.03 8.81
CA LEU A 216 15.25 0.64 8.95
C LEU A 216 16.72 0.53 9.38
N LEU A 217 17.50 1.60 9.16
CA LEU A 217 18.92 1.70 9.50
C LEU A 217 19.15 2.11 10.97
N HIS A 218 18.30 1.68 11.90
CA HIS A 218 18.52 1.89 13.34
C HIS A 218 19.71 1.10 13.94
N THR A 219 20.50 0.40 13.12
CA THR A 219 21.96 0.44 13.32
C THR A 219 22.53 1.33 12.25
N LYS A 220 22.81 2.59 12.59
CA LYS A 220 23.56 3.50 11.73
C LYS A 220 24.95 2.88 11.59
N VAL A 221 25.16 1.98 10.62
CA VAL A 221 26.48 1.47 10.27
C VAL A 221 27.21 2.67 9.72
N MET A 222 27.92 3.37 10.60
CA MET A 222 28.74 4.49 10.22
C MET A 222 29.88 3.94 9.40
N ILE A 223 29.76 4.08 8.08
CA ILE A 223 30.83 3.78 7.16
C ILE A 223 31.74 5.01 7.08
N CYS A 224 33.04 4.79 7.11
CA CYS A 224 34.00 5.87 6.93
C CYS A 224 33.94 6.40 5.49
N GLU A 225 33.60 7.69 5.33
CA GLU A 225 33.56 8.37 4.02
C GLU A 225 34.91 8.39 3.28
N HIS A 226 36.00 8.05 3.95
CA HIS A 226 37.34 8.07 3.36
C HIS A 226 37.83 6.70 2.89
N CYS A 227 37.33 5.60 3.45
CA CYS A 227 37.86 4.27 3.14
C CYS A 227 36.80 3.17 3.06
N GLY A 228 35.51 3.47 3.29
CA GLY A 228 34.43 2.49 3.19
C GLY A 228 34.38 1.47 4.34
N SER A 229 35.24 1.58 5.36
CA SER A 229 35.21 0.66 6.51
C SER A 229 34.08 0.98 7.49
N ASP A 230 33.48 -0.06 8.03
CA ASP A 230 32.49 -0.05 9.13
C ASP A 230 33.12 0.07 10.53
N ARG A 231 34.45 0.02 10.65
CA ARG A 231 35.20 0.16 11.90
C ARG A 231 35.24 1.61 12.36
N VAL A 232 34.10 2.17 12.75
CA VAL A 232 33.96 3.57 13.15
C VAL A 232 33.53 3.69 14.61
N ALA A 233 34.15 4.62 15.34
CA ALA A 233 33.84 4.92 16.75
C ALA A 233 33.49 6.40 16.93
N LYS A 234 32.66 6.73 17.92
CA LYS A 234 32.38 8.12 18.31
C LYS A 234 33.67 8.78 18.84
N ASN A 235 33.92 10.03 18.44
CA ASN A 235 35.13 10.79 18.75
C ASN A 235 34.81 12.22 19.21
N GLY A 236 33.97 12.34 20.25
CA GLY A 236 33.59 13.63 20.83
C GLY A 236 32.64 14.46 19.95
N HIS A 237 32.46 15.73 20.32
CA HIS A 237 31.59 16.69 19.64
C HIS A 237 32.36 17.96 19.28
N ARG A 238 32.03 18.59 18.15
CA ARG A 238 32.60 19.90 17.76
C ARG A 238 31.49 20.76 17.13
N HIS A 239 31.29 21.98 17.64
CA HIS A 239 30.19 22.87 17.24
C HIS A 239 28.81 22.19 17.31
N GLY A 240 28.55 21.44 18.40
CA GLY A 240 27.28 20.75 18.61
C GLY A 240 27.04 19.51 17.75
N LYS A 241 27.95 19.16 16.84
CA LYS A 241 27.84 17.97 15.98
C LYS A 241 28.72 16.83 16.48
N GLN A 242 28.18 15.61 16.51
CA GLN A 242 28.91 14.39 16.82
C GLN A 242 30.02 14.16 15.78
N ARG A 243 31.22 13.86 16.26
CA ARG A 243 32.36 13.44 15.45
C ARG A 243 32.60 11.95 15.59
N TYR A 244 33.21 11.37 14.57
CA TYR A 244 33.55 9.96 14.46
C TYR A 244 35.00 9.81 14.03
N ILE A 245 35.63 8.70 14.43
CA ILE A 245 36.96 8.28 14.00
C ILE A 245 36.89 6.89 13.40
N CYS A 246 37.50 6.70 12.24
CA CYS A 246 37.65 5.38 11.64
C CYS A 246 38.89 4.67 12.21
N ARG A 247 38.71 3.49 12.80
CA ARG A 247 39.80 2.65 13.30
C ARG A 247 40.55 1.88 12.20
N ALA A 248 40.12 1.96 10.95
CA ALA A 248 40.82 1.35 9.82
C ALA A 248 41.77 2.33 9.13
N CYS A 249 41.35 3.57 8.86
CA CYS A 249 42.18 4.58 8.19
C CYS A 249 42.63 5.74 9.10
N GLY A 250 42.19 5.78 10.37
CA GLY A 250 42.56 6.81 11.34
C GLY A 250 41.89 8.18 11.14
N LYS A 251 41.14 8.39 10.06
CA LYS A 251 40.53 9.68 9.74
C LYS A 251 39.30 9.98 10.59
N GLN A 252 39.09 11.27 10.86
CA GLN A 252 37.95 11.78 11.63
C GLN A 252 36.95 12.47 10.69
N PHE A 253 35.66 12.27 10.95
CA PHE A 253 34.57 12.85 10.14
C PHE A 253 33.36 13.19 11.02
N ALA A 254 32.40 13.94 10.49
CA ALA A 254 31.16 14.29 11.20
C ALA A 254 30.03 13.34 10.82
N ASP A 255 28.94 13.39 11.60
CA ASP A 255 27.66 12.86 11.14
C ASP A 255 27.19 13.62 9.88
N SER A 256 27.23 12.98 8.71
CA SER A 256 26.69 13.51 7.46
C SER A 256 25.56 12.62 6.95
N TYR A 257 24.33 12.95 7.33
CA TYR A 257 23.22 12.94 6.36
C TYR A 257 22.07 13.86 6.81
N SER A 258 21.89 14.96 6.10
CA SER A 258 20.60 15.66 6.05
C SER A 258 20.30 15.99 4.60
N LEU A 259 19.45 15.19 3.96
CA LEU A 259 18.75 15.62 2.74
C LEU A 259 17.74 16.72 3.11
N ARG A 260 18.24 17.92 3.34
CA ARG A 260 17.54 19.14 2.95
C ARG A 260 18.36 19.78 1.85
N GLY A 261 18.41 19.10 0.70
CA GLY A 261 18.82 19.76 -0.52
C GLY A 261 17.80 20.85 -0.82
N TYR A 262 18.26 22.03 -1.21
CA TYR A 262 17.37 23.03 -1.79
C TYR A 262 16.68 22.41 -3.02
N PRO A 263 15.38 22.65 -3.23
CA PRO A 263 14.69 22.20 -4.44
C PRO A 263 15.46 22.62 -5.70
N PRO A 264 15.43 21.83 -6.78
CA PRO A 264 16.13 22.14 -8.02
C PRO A 264 15.82 23.54 -8.56
N GLU A 265 14.59 24.04 -8.34
CA GLU A 265 14.19 25.39 -8.74
C GLU A 265 15.00 26.49 -8.04
N ILE A 266 15.30 26.31 -6.74
CA ILE A 266 16.09 27.28 -5.97
C ILE A 266 17.54 27.31 -6.46
N LYS A 267 18.10 26.15 -6.83
CA LYS A 267 19.43 26.09 -7.45
C LYS A 267 19.44 26.80 -8.81
N GLN A 268 18.46 26.53 -9.66
CA GLN A 268 18.33 27.19 -10.97
C GLN A 268 18.14 28.70 -10.84
N GLN A 269 17.32 29.15 -9.89
CA GLN A 269 17.12 30.57 -9.60
C GLN A 269 18.42 31.27 -9.17
N CYS A 270 19.20 30.66 -8.26
CA CYS A 270 20.47 31.24 -7.81
C CYS A 270 21.50 31.33 -8.95
N LEU A 271 21.56 30.34 -9.84
CA LEU A 271 22.45 30.35 -11.00
C LEU A 271 22.03 31.41 -12.03
N ALA A 272 20.73 31.58 -12.28
CA ALA A 272 20.21 32.61 -13.17
C ALA A 272 20.49 34.03 -12.66
N LEU A 273 20.31 34.28 -11.36
CA LEU A 273 20.63 35.57 -10.74
C LEU A 273 22.13 35.90 -10.86
N HIS A 274 23.01 34.90 -10.77
CA HIS A 274 24.44 35.09 -10.98
C HIS A 274 24.78 35.41 -12.44
N GLN A 275 24.17 34.71 -13.40
CA GLN A 275 24.33 35.00 -14.84
C GLN A 275 23.85 36.41 -15.21
N GLN A 276 22.87 36.95 -14.48
CA GLN A 276 22.41 38.33 -14.59
C GLN A 276 23.34 39.36 -13.92
N GLY A 277 24.49 38.93 -13.39
CA GLY A 277 25.52 39.81 -12.84
C GLY A 277 25.38 40.13 -11.36
N MET A 278 24.47 39.49 -10.61
CA MET A 278 24.41 39.68 -9.15
C MET A 278 25.61 39.02 -8.45
N SER A 279 26.11 39.73 -7.44
CA SER A 279 27.14 39.19 -6.55
C SER A 279 26.56 38.11 -5.63
N PHE A 280 27.39 37.15 -5.22
CA PHE A 280 26.97 36.03 -4.37
C PHE A 280 26.31 36.47 -3.05
N ARG A 281 26.74 37.60 -2.46
CA ARG A 281 26.15 38.17 -1.24
C ARG A 281 24.79 38.84 -1.49
N GLN A 282 24.54 39.36 -2.69
CA GLN A 282 23.22 39.88 -3.06
C GLN A 282 22.23 38.73 -3.25
N ILE A 283 22.67 37.65 -3.91
CA ILE A 283 21.86 36.44 -4.09
C ILE A 283 21.46 35.84 -2.74
N GLU A 284 22.39 35.74 -1.79
CA GLU A 284 22.11 35.26 -0.43
C GLU A 284 21.04 36.09 0.30
N ARG A 285 21.10 37.42 0.20
CA ARG A 285 20.08 38.30 0.79
C ARG A 285 18.70 38.11 0.17
N GLN A 286 18.64 37.74 -1.11
CA GLN A 286 17.40 37.62 -1.86
C GLN A 286 16.76 36.23 -1.76
N THR A 287 17.56 35.16 -1.77
CA THR A 287 17.06 33.78 -1.79
C THR A 287 17.17 33.09 -0.43
N GLY A 288 17.91 33.67 0.52
CA GLY A 288 18.23 33.04 1.80
C GLY A 288 19.22 31.87 1.68
N VAL A 289 19.73 31.57 0.49
CA VAL A 289 20.73 30.53 0.24
C VAL A 289 22.12 31.09 0.52
N SER A 290 22.90 30.43 1.37
CA SER A 290 24.24 30.91 1.72
C SER A 290 25.12 31.17 0.48
N HIS A 291 25.82 32.29 0.45
CA HIS A 291 26.68 32.67 -0.68
C HIS A 291 27.75 31.62 -0.99
N ASN A 292 28.24 30.88 0.01
CA ASN A 292 29.19 29.77 -0.19
C ASN A 292 28.57 28.59 -0.94
N THR A 293 27.28 28.32 -0.72
CA THR A 293 26.54 27.28 -1.46
C THR A 293 26.36 27.69 -2.92
N VAL A 294 26.06 28.96 -3.19
CA VAL A 294 25.91 29.50 -4.55
C VAL A 294 27.25 29.46 -5.31
N ILE A 295 28.37 29.84 -4.66
CA ILE A 295 29.73 29.75 -5.23
C ILE A 295 30.04 28.32 -5.68
N ASN A 296 29.76 27.33 -4.83
CA ASN A 296 30.00 25.92 -5.15
C ASN A 296 29.14 25.43 -6.34
N TRP A 297 27.89 25.92 -6.46
CA TRP A 297 27.04 25.58 -7.60
C TRP A 297 27.52 26.20 -8.91
N VAL A 298 28.02 27.44 -8.89
CA VAL A 298 28.59 28.10 -10.07
C VAL A 298 29.87 27.40 -10.50
N ALA A 299 30.76 27.07 -9.55
CA ALA A 299 31.99 26.34 -9.82
C ALA A 299 31.76 24.94 -10.42
N ALA A 300 30.65 24.29 -10.08
CA ALA A 300 30.27 22.99 -10.63
C ALA A 300 29.50 23.07 -11.97
N ALA A 301 29.05 24.27 -12.36
CA ALA A 301 28.30 24.53 -13.60
C ALA A 301 29.13 25.26 -14.68
N SER A 302 30.38 25.60 -14.34
CA SER A 302 31.40 26.17 -15.23
C SER A 302 32.27 25.07 -15.80
#